data_AF-A0A7R9V120-F1
#
_entry.id   AF-A0A7R9V120-F1
#
_cell.length_a   1.000
_cell.length_b   1.000
_cell.length_c   1.000
_cell.angle_alpha   90.00
_cell.angle_beta   90.00
_cell.angle_gamma   90.00
#
_symmetry.space_group_name_H-M   'P 1'
#
loop_
_entity.id
_entity.type
_entity.pdbx_description
1 polymer ?
#
loop_
_entity_poly.entity_id
_entity_poly.type
_entity_poly.pdbx_seq_one_letter_code
_entity_poly.pdbx_strand_id
1 'polypeptide(L)'
;LDRLVYCGVPGHAERHAILAALGKKAALDSSVDLVSLALRTDGMTGADLGALLSEAQLRAVHGAIDAADRKEAADGASAGGRAAVDGALAGDRAAADGAPAGGRVAADSAAPAAGDGGGGRADTHAEMIGAAGGSGGSAGGSG
;
A
#
# COMPACT_ATOMS: atom_id res chain seq x y z
N LEU A 1 15.64 35.58 7.08
CA LEU A 1 14.20 35.91 6.96
C LEU A 1 13.56 34.74 6.23
N ASP A 2 12.90 33.85 6.97
CA ASP A 2 12.12 32.77 6.35
C ASP A 2 10.76 33.31 5.93
N ARG A 3 10.34 32.97 4.71
CA ARG A 3 9.00 33.26 4.20
C ARG A 3 8.18 31.98 4.19
N LEU A 4 6.98 32.07 4.77
CA LEU A 4 5.99 31.01 4.70
C LEU A 4 5.32 31.06 3.32
N VAL A 5 5.28 29.91 2.65
CA VAL A 5 4.54 29.71 1.39
C VAL A 5 3.42 28.72 1.68
N TYR A 6 2.20 29.11 1.35
CA TYR A 6 1.05 28.22 1.43
C TYR A 6 0.99 27.34 0.18
N CYS A 7 0.92 26.02 0.39
CA CYS A 7 0.60 25.06 -0.66
C CYS A 7 -0.79 24.47 -0.36
N GLY A 8 -1.74 24.68 -1.27
CA GLY A 8 -3.06 24.08 -1.20
C GLY A 8 -3.05 22.59 -1.59
N VAL A 9 -4.18 21.92 -1.34
CA VAL A 9 -4.41 20.56 -1.84
C VAL A 9 -4.60 20.61 -3.37
N PRO A 10 -3.89 19.75 -4.13
CA PRO A 10 -3.96 19.76 -5.58
C PRO A 10 -5.33 19.30 -6.09
N GLY A 11 -5.81 19.96 -7.14
CA GLY A 11 -7.02 19.57 -7.84
C GLY A 11 -6.85 18.27 -8.64
N HIS A 12 -7.92 17.74 -9.20
CA HIS A 12 -7.89 16.47 -9.96
C HIS A 12 -6.85 16.44 -11.09
N ALA A 13 -6.80 17.50 -11.92
CA ALA A 13 -5.86 17.60 -13.03
C ALA A 13 -4.39 17.69 -12.55
N GLU A 14 -4.14 18.39 -11.45
CA GLU A 14 -2.81 18.48 -10.84
C GLU A 14 -2.39 17.14 -10.25
N ARG A 15 -3.29 16.41 -9.58
CA ARG A 15 -3.00 15.06 -9.09
C ARG A 15 -2.67 14.10 -10.22
N HIS A 16 -3.37 14.16 -11.34
CA HIS A 16 -3.02 13.39 -12.54
C HIS A 16 -1.61 13.74 -13.03
N ALA A 17 -1.27 15.04 -13.11
CA ALA A 17 0.06 15.48 -13.52
C ALA A 17 1.16 15.01 -12.55
N ILE A 18 0.90 15.06 -11.23
CA ILE A 18 1.80 14.57 -10.19
C ILE A 18 1.99 13.06 -10.34
N LEU A 19 0.90 12.29 -10.46
CA LEU A 19 0.94 10.85 -10.67
C LEU A 19 1.68 10.47 -11.96
N ALA A 20 1.51 11.23 -13.05
CA ALA A 20 2.26 11.02 -14.28
C ALA A 20 3.77 11.33 -14.10
N ALA A 21 4.11 12.37 -13.35
CA ALA A 21 5.51 12.70 -13.07
C ALA A 21 6.19 11.65 -12.16
N LEU A 22 5.49 11.18 -11.13
CA LEU A 22 5.94 10.10 -10.25
C LEU A 22 6.01 8.77 -11.00
N GLY A 23 5.02 8.51 -11.85
CA GLY A 23 4.92 7.34 -12.71
C GLY A 23 6.03 7.24 -13.76
N LYS A 24 6.72 8.33 -14.11
CA LYS A 24 7.94 8.26 -14.95
C LYS A 24 9.13 7.65 -14.22
N LYS A 25 9.17 7.78 -12.89
CA LYS A 25 10.23 7.18 -12.05
C LYS A 25 9.89 5.73 -11.67
N ALA A 26 8.61 5.39 -11.64
CA ALA A 26 8.14 4.04 -11.41
C ALA A 26 8.05 3.26 -12.73
N ALA A 27 8.49 2.01 -12.75
CA ALA A 27 8.24 1.12 -13.88
C ALA A 27 6.76 0.70 -13.88
N LEU A 28 5.88 1.57 -14.40
CA LEU A 28 4.45 1.30 -14.53
C LEU A 28 4.16 0.54 -15.83
N ASP A 29 3.28 -0.45 -15.73
CA ASP A 29 2.75 -1.14 -16.90
C ASP A 29 1.79 -0.25 -17.70
N SER A 30 1.68 -0.50 -19.00
CA SER A 30 0.71 0.16 -19.88
C SER A 30 -0.75 -0.05 -19.48
N SER A 31 -1.06 -1.06 -18.66
CA SER A 31 -2.39 -1.32 -18.13
C SER A 31 -2.80 -0.38 -17.00
N VAL A 32 -1.89 0.44 -16.47
CA VAL A 32 -2.16 1.32 -15.34
C VAL A 32 -2.83 2.61 -15.81
N ASP A 33 -4.11 2.78 -15.47
CA ASP A 33 -4.84 4.02 -15.74
C ASP A 33 -4.66 5.06 -14.62
N LEU A 34 -3.81 6.05 -14.89
CA LEU A 34 -3.54 7.17 -13.97
C LEU A 34 -4.72 8.13 -13.82
N VAL A 35 -5.64 8.19 -14.80
CA VAL A 35 -6.81 9.09 -14.74
C VAL A 35 -7.79 8.59 -13.70
N SER A 36 -8.13 7.30 -13.74
CA SER A 36 -8.94 6.65 -12.70
C SER A 36 -8.28 6.74 -11.32
N LEU A 37 -6.95 6.61 -11.25
CA LEU A 37 -6.23 6.75 -9.98
C LEU A 37 -6.34 8.17 -9.39
N ALA A 38 -6.30 9.21 -10.23
CA ALA A 38 -6.45 10.60 -9.80
C ALA A 38 -7.86 10.94 -9.27
N LEU A 39 -8.89 10.19 -9.70
CA LEU A 39 -10.26 10.31 -9.17
C LEU A 39 -10.38 9.68 -7.77
N ARG A 40 -9.66 8.58 -7.54
CA ARG A 40 -9.71 7.82 -6.28
C ARG A 40 -8.84 8.41 -5.17
N THR A 41 -7.95 9.33 -5.51
CA THR A 41 -6.99 9.97 -4.59
C THR A 41 -7.39 11.41 -4.24
N ASP A 42 -8.69 11.68 -4.13
CA ASP A 42 -9.17 13.01 -3.73
C ASP A 42 -8.70 13.39 -2.31
N GLY A 43 -8.33 14.65 -2.14
CA GLY A 43 -7.76 15.17 -0.89
C GLY A 43 -6.29 14.79 -0.62
N MET A 44 -5.67 13.95 -1.45
CA MET A 44 -4.25 13.59 -1.29
C MET A 44 -3.32 14.71 -1.76
N THR A 45 -2.25 14.95 -1.00
CA THR A 45 -1.18 15.87 -1.37
C THR A 45 -0.16 15.19 -2.29
N GLY A 46 0.75 15.97 -2.89
CA GLY A 46 1.83 15.41 -3.69
C GLY A 46 2.75 14.45 -2.92
N ALA A 47 2.89 14.64 -1.60
CA ALA A 47 3.66 13.73 -0.75
C ALA A 47 2.93 12.40 -0.55
N ASP A 48 1.63 12.44 -0.30
CA ASP A 48 0.80 11.23 -0.11
C ASP A 48 0.76 10.38 -1.38
N LEU A 49 0.61 11.02 -2.55
CA LEU A 49 0.66 10.34 -3.84
C LEU A 49 2.01 9.65 -4.08
N GLY A 50 3.10 10.29 -3.67
CA GLY A 50 4.45 9.72 -3.73
C GLY A 50 4.63 8.52 -2.80
N ALA A 51 4.12 8.61 -1.58
CA ALA A 51 4.16 7.53 -0.60
C ALA A 51 3.32 6.32 -1.09
N LEU A 52 2.12 6.56 -1.60
CA LEU A 52 1.24 5.54 -2.16
C LEU A 52 1.92 4.77 -3.29
N LEU A 53 2.56 5.47 -4.23
CA LEU A 53 3.26 4.82 -5.33
C LEU A 53 4.47 4.01 -4.85
N SER A 54 5.23 4.55 -3.90
CA SER A 54 6.40 3.87 -3.34
C SER A 54 6.00 2.57 -2.63
N GLU A 55 4.91 2.59 -1.87
CA GLU A 55 4.39 1.39 -1.21
C GLU A 55 3.89 0.35 -2.22
N ALA A 56 3.17 0.80 -3.26
CA ALA A 56 2.71 -0.09 -4.33
C ALA A 56 3.89 -0.76 -5.07
N GLN A 57 4.96 -0.01 -5.34
CA GLN A 57 6.18 -0.54 -5.94
C GLN A 57 6.85 -1.58 -5.05
N LEU A 58 6.98 -1.31 -3.75
CA LEU A 58 7.61 -2.25 -2.82
C LEU A 58 6.82 -3.56 -2.74
N ARG A 59 5.48 -3.48 -2.69
CA ARG A 59 4.59 -4.64 -2.73
C ARG A 59 4.72 -5.41 -4.05
N ALA A 60 4.83 -4.72 -5.17
CA ALA A 60 5.03 -5.35 -6.48
C ALA A 60 6.36 -6.09 -6.56
N VAL A 61 7.46 -5.52 -6.04
CA VAL A 61 8.77 -6.15 -6.00
C VAL A 61 8.76 -7.41 -5.12
N HIS A 62 8.23 -7.32 -3.90
CA HIS A 62 8.11 -8.49 -3.02
C HIS A 62 7.25 -9.59 -3.67
N GLY A 63 6.10 -9.22 -4.23
CA GLY A 63 5.23 -10.18 -4.92
C GLY A 63 5.87 -10.82 -6.15
N ALA A 64 6.73 -10.09 -6.87
CA ALA A 64 7.46 -10.61 -8.02
C ALA A 64 8.54 -11.62 -7.61
N ILE A 65 9.26 -11.38 -6.50
CA ILE A 65 10.22 -12.33 -5.93
C ILE A 65 9.49 -13.60 -5.49
N ASP A 66 8.41 -13.46 -4.71
CA ASP A 66 7.62 -14.61 -4.26
C ASP A 66 7.03 -15.42 -5.44
N ALA A 67 6.66 -14.73 -6.52
CA ALA A 67 6.16 -15.37 -7.73
C ALA A 67 7.26 -16.09 -8.51
N ALA A 68 8.48 -15.55 -8.54
CA ALA A 68 9.64 -16.19 -9.15
C ALA A 68 10.00 -17.49 -8.41
N ASP A 69 10.05 -17.46 -7.08
CA ASP A 69 10.32 -18.64 -6.25
C ASP A 69 9.27 -19.75 -6.48
N ARG A 70 7.99 -19.38 -6.59
CA ARG A 70 6.92 -20.34 -6.92
C ARG A 70 7.01 -20.87 -8.35
N LYS A 71 7.46 -20.04 -9.31
CA LYS A 71 7.61 -20.44 -10.71
C LYS A 71 8.75 -21.45 -10.87
N GLU A 72 9.86 -21.28 -10.14
CA GLU A 72 10.94 -22.28 -10.09
C GLU A 72 10.47 -23.61 -9.49
N ALA A 73 9.63 -23.59 -8.45
CA ALA A 73 9.02 -24.79 -7.90
C ALA A 73 8.05 -25.49 -8.88
N ALA A 74 7.39 -24.74 -9.77
CA ALA A 74 6.48 -25.29 -10.78
C ALA A 74 7.21 -25.81 -12.02
N ASP A 75 8.26 -25.13 -12.48
CA ASP A 75 9.06 -25.53 -13.65
C ASP A 75 9.99 -26.73 -13.34
N GLY A 76 10.33 -26.96 -12.06
CA GLY A 76 11.05 -28.14 -11.59
C GLY A 76 10.25 -29.45 -11.56
N ALA A 77 8.94 -29.42 -11.81
CA ALA A 77 8.09 -30.61 -11.76
C ALA A 77 8.06 -31.41 -13.08
N SER A 78 8.64 -30.91 -14.18
CA SER A 78 8.60 -31.58 -15.50
C SER A 78 9.97 -32.00 -16.06
N ALA A 79 11.05 -31.99 -15.27
CA ALA A 79 12.34 -32.51 -15.73
C ALA A 79 13.06 -33.37 -14.67
N GLY A 80 12.82 -34.68 -14.74
CA GLY A 80 13.89 -35.68 -14.66
C GLY A 80 14.63 -35.89 -13.34
N GLY A 81 14.12 -36.84 -12.54
CA GLY A 81 14.86 -38.01 -12.04
C GLY A 81 16.24 -37.87 -11.38
N ARG A 82 16.30 -38.31 -10.10
CA ARG A 82 17.46 -38.84 -9.33
C ARG A 82 18.52 -37.77 -8.97
N ALA A 83 19.01 -37.63 -7.74
CA ALA A 83 19.24 -38.64 -6.72
C ALA A 83 19.19 -38.02 -5.31
N ALA A 84 18.55 -38.74 -4.39
CA ALA A 84 18.88 -38.66 -2.99
C ALA A 84 20.35 -39.07 -2.80
N VAL A 85 21.14 -38.23 -2.15
CA VAL A 85 22.38 -38.67 -1.49
C VAL A 85 22.17 -38.53 0.01
N ASP A 86 21.63 -39.60 0.59
CA ASP A 86 21.83 -39.89 2.01
C ASP A 86 23.32 -40.23 2.21
N GLY A 87 23.96 -39.65 3.23
CA GLY A 87 25.18 -40.23 3.82
C GLY A 87 26.35 -39.28 4.07
N ALA A 88 26.39 -38.76 5.31
CA ALA A 88 27.49 -38.82 6.28
C ALA A 88 28.96 -38.54 5.88
N LEU A 89 29.63 -37.70 6.68
CA LEU A 89 30.99 -37.84 7.29
C LEU A 89 31.31 -36.49 7.99
N ALA A 90 31.24 -36.34 9.32
CA ALA A 90 32.15 -36.78 10.38
C ALA A 90 33.56 -36.11 10.38
N GLY A 91 33.89 -35.43 11.48
CA GLY A 91 35.23 -34.89 11.85
C GLY A 91 35.36 -33.38 11.60
N ASP A 92 35.78 -32.51 12.52
CA ASP A 92 36.71 -32.67 13.64
C ASP A 92 36.44 -31.62 14.74
N ARG A 93 36.63 -31.99 16.01
CA ARG A 93 36.55 -31.10 17.18
C ARG A 93 37.97 -30.72 17.61
N ALA A 94 38.32 -29.44 17.48
CA ALA A 94 39.41 -28.80 18.21
C ALA A 94 39.24 -27.27 18.04
N ALA A 95 39.53 -26.38 18.98
CA ALA A 95 39.78 -26.39 20.41
C ALA A 95 39.51 -24.94 20.87
N ALA A 96 39.26 -24.75 22.17
CA ALA A 96 38.98 -23.48 22.81
C ALA A 96 40.14 -22.47 22.71
N ASP A 97 39.83 -21.17 22.68
CA ASP A 97 40.49 -20.19 23.54
C ASP A 97 39.62 -18.93 23.71
N GLY A 98 39.53 -18.46 24.95
CA GLY A 98 38.42 -17.64 25.43
C GLY A 98 38.61 -16.12 25.39
N ALA A 99 37.53 -15.41 25.73
CA ALA A 99 37.58 -14.12 26.43
C ALA A 99 36.24 -13.85 27.15
N PRO A 100 36.26 -13.38 28.41
CA PRO A 100 35.08 -13.32 29.26
C PRO A 100 34.36 -11.96 29.27
N ALA A 101 33.07 -12.05 29.58
CA ALA A 101 32.27 -11.14 30.41
C ALA A 101 32.34 -9.63 30.11
N GLY A 102 31.34 -9.15 29.36
CA GLY A 102 31.00 -7.72 29.26
C GLY A 102 29.48 -7.52 29.18
N GLY A 103 28.87 -7.23 30.32
CA GLY A 103 27.66 -6.39 30.50
C GLY A 103 26.42 -6.68 29.64
N ARG A 104 25.48 -7.49 30.16
CA ARG A 104 24.07 -7.35 29.79
C ARG A 104 23.45 -6.25 30.66
N VAL A 105 23.38 -5.04 30.14
CA VAL A 105 22.46 -4.02 30.66
C VAL A 105 21.05 -4.40 30.21
N ALA A 106 20.23 -4.82 31.17
CA ALA A 106 18.80 -4.96 30.99
C ALA A 106 18.22 -3.56 30.76
N ALA A 107 17.84 -3.26 29.52
CA ALA A 107 16.96 -2.13 29.23
C ALA A 107 15.52 -2.59 29.47
N ASP A 108 15.09 -2.32 30.70
CA ASP A 108 13.76 -1.88 31.12
C ASP A 108 12.63 -2.02 30.09
N SER A 109 11.75 -2.98 30.35
CA SER A 109 10.45 -3.11 29.68
C SER A 109 9.50 -2.05 30.24
N ALA A 110 9.56 -0.84 29.68
CA ALA A 110 8.60 0.21 29.96
C ALA A 110 7.31 -0.02 29.16
N ALA A 111 6.22 -0.22 29.90
CA ALA A 111 4.86 -0.39 29.41
C ALA A 111 4.33 0.79 28.58
N PRO A 112 3.38 0.57 27.66
CA PRO A 112 2.44 1.62 27.28
C PRO A 112 1.14 1.49 28.09
N ALA A 113 0.87 2.56 28.83
CA ALA A 113 -0.35 2.81 29.59
C ALA A 113 -1.61 2.70 28.72
N ALA A 114 -2.59 1.94 29.18
CA ALA A 114 -3.95 2.00 28.70
C ALA A 114 -4.60 3.29 29.24
N GLY A 115 -4.73 4.29 28.37
CA GLY A 115 -5.43 5.54 28.63
C GLY A 115 -6.84 5.50 28.05
N ASP A 116 -7.81 5.55 28.97
CA ASP A 116 -9.24 5.77 28.79
C ASP A 116 -9.55 7.10 28.06
N GLY A 117 -10.64 7.11 27.28
CA GLY A 117 -11.09 8.32 26.58
C GLY A 117 -12.31 8.08 25.70
N GLY A 118 -13.47 7.90 26.32
CA GLY A 118 -14.76 7.92 25.63
C GLY A 118 -15.17 9.32 25.18
N GLY A 119 -16.05 9.39 24.17
CA GLY A 119 -16.86 10.58 23.91
C GLY A 119 -17.29 10.77 22.45
N GLY A 120 -18.61 10.82 22.24
CA GLY A 120 -19.18 11.62 21.16
C GLY A 120 -19.97 10.87 20.11
N ARG A 121 -21.25 10.65 20.39
CA ARG A 121 -22.29 10.40 19.38
C ARG A 121 -22.35 11.60 18.43
N ALA A 122 -22.35 11.33 17.13
CA ALA A 122 -22.86 12.26 16.14
C ALA A 122 -23.85 11.49 15.25
N ASP A 123 -25.05 11.34 15.78
CA ASP A 123 -26.26 11.30 14.99
C ASP A 123 -26.28 12.54 14.09
N THR A 124 -26.39 12.38 12.76
CA THR A 124 -27.11 13.26 11.82
C THR A 124 -26.68 12.96 10.37
N HIS A 125 -27.33 11.99 9.73
CA HIS A 125 -27.58 12.12 8.30
C HIS A 125 -29.08 12.37 8.11
N ALA A 126 -29.37 13.62 7.82
CA ALA A 126 -30.69 14.09 7.44
C ALA A 126 -31.04 13.53 6.06
N GLU A 127 -32.00 12.62 6.00
CA GLU A 127 -32.69 12.32 4.76
C GLU A 127 -33.61 13.50 4.42
N MET A 128 -33.13 14.36 3.52
CA MET A 128 -33.96 15.26 2.73
C MET A 128 -34.12 14.65 1.33
N ILE A 129 -35.21 13.92 1.10
CA ILE A 129 -35.83 13.87 -0.23
C ILE A 129 -37.30 14.20 -0.05
N GLY A 130 -37.57 15.51 -0.18
CA GLY A 130 -38.89 16.09 -0.23
C GLY A 130 -39.63 15.71 -1.49
N ALA A 131 -40.94 15.61 -1.30
CA ALA A 131 -41.98 15.44 -2.29
C ALA A 131 -42.04 16.55 -3.35
N ALA A 132 -42.65 16.20 -4.49
CA ALA A 132 -43.44 17.03 -5.43
C ALA A 132 -43.08 16.58 -6.86
N GLY A 133 -43.99 16.32 -7.78
CA GLY A 133 -45.43 16.50 -7.82
C GLY A 133 -45.85 16.12 -9.24
N GLY A 134 -47.05 15.53 -9.37
CA GLY A 134 -47.63 15.25 -10.66
C GLY A 134 -47.99 16.53 -11.42
N SER A 135 -47.83 16.48 -12.73
CA SER A 135 -48.68 17.14 -13.73
C SER A 135 -48.31 16.45 -15.04
N GLY A 136 -49.19 15.98 -15.89
CA GLY A 136 -50.54 16.41 -16.20
C GLY A 136 -50.63 16.18 -17.71
N GLY A 137 -51.63 15.41 -18.14
CA GLY A 137 -51.79 15.06 -19.55
C GLY A 137 -51.98 16.30 -20.44
N SER A 138 -51.61 16.15 -21.70
CA SER A 138 -52.14 16.98 -22.78
C SER A 138 -52.60 16.05 -23.90
N ALA A 139 -53.91 16.02 -24.07
CA ALA A 139 -54.60 15.55 -25.26
C ALA A 139 -54.75 16.73 -26.23
N GLY A 140 -54.67 16.45 -27.53
CA GLY A 140 -54.94 17.38 -28.64
C GLY A 140 -54.04 17.01 -29.82
N GLY A 141 -54.49 16.48 -30.95
CA GLY A 141 -55.82 16.55 -31.56
C GLY A 141 -55.93 17.80 -32.44
N SER A 142 -55.42 17.74 -33.67
CA SER A 142 -55.95 18.37 -34.91
C SER A 142 -54.84 18.55 -35.95
N GLY A 143 -55.07 18.05 -37.17
CA GLY A 143 -54.22 18.24 -38.34
C GLY A 143 -54.42 17.14 -39.36
#